data_AF-A0AAV4S870-F1
#
_entry.id   AF-A0AAV4S870-F1
#
_cell.length_a   1.000
_cell.length_b   1.000
_cell.length_c   1.000
_cell.angle_alpha   90.00
_cell.angle_beta   90.00
_cell.angle_gamma   90.00
#
_symmetry.space_group_name_H-M   'P 1'
#
loop_
_entity.id
_entity.type
_entity.pdbx_description
1 polymer ?
#
loop_
_entity_poly.entity_id
_entity_poly.type
_entity_poly.pdbx_seq_one_letter_code
_entity_poly.pdbx_strand_id
1 'polypeptide(L)'
;MRTLKDQCSENLMTINFDKTVCQLFTMSTKITDYFNIQVLSLVDSYRYLGLVLDSKPLWENQSEEMSRKSTDRLKLSCITWAPRLMHY
;
A
#
# COMPACT_ATOMS: atom_id res chain seq x y z
N MET A 1 26.44 -15.92 0.52
CA MET A 1 25.49 -14.80 0.31
C MET A 1 26.17 -13.55 0.87
N ARG A 2 26.49 -12.53 0.05
CA ARG A 2 27.08 -11.28 0.58
C ARG A 2 25.95 -10.41 1.13
N THR A 3 26.15 -9.81 2.29
CA THR A 3 25.16 -8.89 2.88
C THR A 3 25.32 -7.50 2.28
N LEU A 4 24.26 -6.68 2.34
CA LEU A 4 24.35 -5.26 1.94
C LEU A 4 25.46 -4.53 2.70
N LYS A 5 25.69 -4.89 3.96
CA LYS A 5 26.76 -4.34 4.79
C LYS A 5 28.14 -4.66 4.22
N ASP A 6 28.35 -5.88 3.74
CA ASP A 6 29.62 -6.28 3.11
C ASP A 6 29.87 -5.47 1.84
N GLN A 7 28.83 -5.31 1.01
CA GLN A 7 28.91 -4.51 -0.23
C GLN A 7 29.14 -3.02 0.05
N CYS A 8 28.51 -2.43 1.06
CA CYS A 8 28.77 -1.05 1.45
C CYS A 8 30.21 -0.89 1.92
N SER A 9 30.71 -1.82 2.74
CA SER A 9 32.08 -1.78 3.28
C SER A 9 33.13 -1.91 2.16
N GLU A 10 32.92 -2.82 1.20
CA GLU A 10 33.78 -2.98 0.01
C GLU A 10 33.89 -1.68 -0.82
N ASN A 11 32.82 -0.88 -0.84
CA ASN A 11 32.76 0.39 -1.57
C ASN A 11 33.07 1.62 -0.70
N LEU A 12 33.63 1.45 0.51
CA LEU A 12 33.93 2.54 1.45
C LEU A 12 32.69 3.39 1.82
N MET A 13 31.51 2.78 1.78
CA MET A 13 30.24 3.40 2.17
C MET A 13 29.85 3.00 3.59
N THR A 14 29.29 3.95 4.35
CA THR A 14 28.78 3.73 5.70
C THR A 14 27.26 3.71 5.73
N ILE A 15 26.67 2.73 6.43
CA ILE A 15 25.22 2.64 6.64
C ILE A 15 24.85 3.43 7.90
N ASN A 16 23.87 4.34 7.79
CA ASN A 16 23.31 5.05 8.94
C ASN A 16 22.11 4.26 9.50
N PHE A 17 22.36 3.48 10.54
CA PHE A 17 21.32 2.63 11.15
C PHE A 17 20.16 3.42 11.78
N ASP A 18 20.39 4.62 12.29
CA ASP A 18 19.34 5.47 12.89
C ASP A 18 18.29 5.92 11.87
N LYS A 19 18.68 5.99 10.59
CA LYS A 19 17.81 6.34 9.46
C LYS A 19 17.36 5.13 8.65
N THR A 20 17.91 3.95 8.92
CA THR A 20 17.55 2.73 8.22
C THR A 20 16.24 2.20 8.78
N VAL A 21 15.25 2.09 7.89
CA VAL A 21 13.94 1.53 8.22
C VAL A 21 13.68 0.30 7.37
N CYS A 22 12.85 -0.61 7.88
CA CYS A 22 12.35 -1.72 7.11
C CYS A 22 10.93 -1.40 6.65
N GLN A 23 10.64 -1.65 5.38
CA GLN A 23 9.28 -1.60 4.83
C GLN A 23 8.95 -2.97 4.25
N LEU A 24 7.87 -3.57 4.77
CA LEU A 24 7.38 -4.86 4.31
C LEU A 24 6.19 -4.64 3.38
N PHE A 25 6.33 -5.09 2.13
CA PHE A 25 5.23 -5.14 1.17
C PHE A 25 4.61 -6.53 1.23
N THR A 26 3.61 -6.70 2.09
CA THR A 26 2.85 -7.96 2.18
C THR A 26 1.36 -7.69 2.13
N MET A 27 0.62 -8.51 1.39
CA MET A 27 -0.85 -8.54 1.42
C MET A 27 -1.39 -9.29 2.65
N SER A 28 -0.54 -9.95 3.44
CA SER A 28 -0.97 -10.77 4.58
C SER A 28 -0.04 -10.59 5.79
N THR A 29 -0.68 -10.55 6.97
CA THR A 29 -0.19 -10.51 8.37
C THR A 29 1.25 -10.04 8.65
N LYS A 30 1.33 -9.04 9.53
CA LYS A 30 2.54 -8.45 10.13
C LYS A 30 3.65 -9.47 10.39
N ILE A 31 4.70 -9.44 9.58
CA ILE A 31 5.96 -10.12 9.89
C ILE A 31 6.85 -9.09 10.58
N THR A 32 7.27 -9.38 11.81
CA THR A 32 8.36 -8.67 12.47
C THR A 32 9.67 -9.20 11.89
N ASP A 33 10.27 -8.45 10.96
CA ASP A 33 11.57 -8.81 10.38
C ASP A 33 12.72 -8.29 11.24
N TYR A 34 13.66 -9.19 11.52
CA TYR A 34 14.89 -8.91 12.25
C TYR A 34 16.02 -8.73 11.24
N PHE A 35 16.68 -7.56 11.23
CA PHE A 35 17.92 -7.39 10.48
C PHE A 35 19.09 -7.51 11.45
N ASN A 36 19.84 -8.60 11.32
CA ASN A 36 21.11 -8.80 12.03
C ASN A 36 20.99 -8.63 13.57
N ILE A 37 19.95 -9.21 14.18
CA ILE A 37 19.65 -9.20 15.63
C ILE A 37 19.19 -7.83 16.16
N GLN A 38 19.22 -6.77 15.34
CA GLN A 38 18.61 -5.48 15.66
C GLN A 38 17.18 -5.41 15.13
N VAL A 39 16.27 -4.97 15.99
CA VAL A 39 14.90 -4.65 15.61
C VAL A 39 14.96 -3.35 14.80
N LEU A 40 14.82 -3.46 13.48
CA LEU A 40 14.61 -2.29 12.64
C LEU A 40 13.21 -1.75 12.85
N SER A 41 13.06 -0.43 12.79
CA SER A 41 11.74 0.18 12.81
C SER A 41 11.00 -0.18 11.53
N LEU A 42 9.86 -0.85 11.68
CA LEU A 42 8.95 -1.16 10.59
C LEU A 42 8.09 0.07 10.28
N VAL A 43 8.04 0.48 9.02
CA VAL A 43 7.28 1.66 8.59
C VAL A 43 6.29 1.30 7.49
N ASP A 44 5.06 1.80 7.61
CA ASP A 44 3.99 1.57 6.63
C ASP A 44 4.15 2.41 5.35
N SER A 45 4.81 3.57 5.43
CA SER A 45 5.05 4.45 4.28
C SER A 45 6.48 4.96 4.25
N TYR A 46 7.08 5.02 3.05
CA TYR A 46 8.42 5.57 2.88
C TYR A 46 8.47 6.50 1.69
N ARG A 47 9.19 7.63 1.82
CA ARG A 47 9.39 8.57 0.71
C ARG A 47 10.74 8.32 0.05
N TYR A 48 10.72 7.95 -1.22
CA TYR A 48 11.94 7.75 -2.00
C TYR A 48 11.85 8.55 -3.30
N LEU A 49 12.84 9.40 -3.56
CA LEU A 49 12.91 10.25 -4.76
C LEU A 49 11.64 11.09 -5.01
N GLY A 50 11.00 11.57 -3.93
CA GLY A 50 9.76 12.35 -4.01
C GLY A 50 8.48 11.51 -4.20
N LEU A 51 8.60 10.21 -4.44
CA LEU A 51 7.47 9.28 -4.46
C LEU A 51 7.19 8.75 -3.06
N VAL A 52 5.91 8.60 -2.72
CA VAL A 52 5.46 7.93 -1.49
C VAL A 52 5.16 6.48 -1.83
N LEU A 53 5.87 5.57 -1.18
CA LEU A 53 5.65 4.13 -1.26
C LEU A 53 4.81 3.74 -0.03
N ASP A 54 3.52 3.53 -0.23
CA ASP A 54 2.63 2.99 0.81
C ASP A 54 2.62 1.47 0.77
N SER A 55 2.74 0.83 1.94
CA SER A 55 2.63 -0.62 2.09
C SER A 55 1.18 -1.09 2.05
N LYS A 56 0.22 -0.19 2.30
CA LYS A 56 -1.20 -0.50 2.28
C LYS A 56 -1.71 -0.56 0.84
N PRO A 57 -2.34 -1.65 0.42
CA PRO A 57 -2.98 -1.70 -0.88
C PRO A 57 -4.16 -0.72 -0.91
N LEU A 58 -3.99 0.42 -1.57
CA LEU A 58 -5.05 1.38 -1.90
C LEU A 58 -6.22 0.76 -2.69
N TRP A 59 -6.06 -0.49 -3.14
CA TRP A 59 -7.03 -1.26 -3.91
C TRP A 59 -8.34 -1.52 -3.16
N GLU A 60 -8.33 -1.75 -1.83
CA GLU A 60 -9.57 -1.95 -1.08
C GLU A 60 -10.46 -0.70 -1.13
N ASN A 61 -9.87 0.47 -0.88
CA ASN A 61 -10.58 1.75 -0.95
C ASN A 61 -11.08 2.06 -2.37
N GLN A 62 -10.30 1.71 -3.40
CA GLN A 62 -10.71 1.92 -4.79
C GLN A 62 -11.84 0.96 -5.24
N SER A 63 -11.81 -0.28 -4.78
CA SER A 63 -12.86 -1.27 -5.05
C SER A 63 -14.19 -0.86 -4.42
N GLU A 64 -14.17 -0.48 -3.13
CA GLU A 64 -15.37 0.00 -2.44
C GLU A 64 -15.92 1.30 -3.05
N GLU A 65 -15.06 2.25 -3.39
CA GLU A 65 -15.43 3.50 -4.04
C GLU A 65 -16.07 3.26 -5.43
N MET A 66 -15.51 2.34 -6.23
CA MET A 66 -16.08 1.94 -7.51
C MET A 66 -17.41 1.20 -7.34
N SER A 67 -17.51 0.31 -6.36
CA SER A 67 -18.73 -0.44 -6.05
C SER A 67 -19.86 0.48 -5.56
N ARG A 68 -19.54 1.50 -4.76
CA ARG A 68 -20.49 2.54 -4.36
C ARG A 68 -20.98 3.35 -5.57
N LYS A 69 -20.05 3.85 -6.40
CA LYS A 69 -20.38 4.64 -7.60
C LYS A 69 -21.25 3.88 -8.61
N SER A 70 -20.99 2.59 -8.81
CA SER A 70 -21.80 1.76 -9.70
C SER A 70 -23.20 1.50 -9.12
N THR A 71 -23.30 1.26 -7.82
CA THR A 71 -24.59 1.09 -7.12
C THR A 71 -25.43 2.37 -7.18
N ASP A 72 -24.83 3.54 -6.99
CA ASP A 72 -25.54 4.83 -7.07
C ASP A 72 -26.05 5.12 -8.49
N ARG A 73 -25.26 4.76 -9.53
CA ARG A 73 -25.71 4.83 -10.93
C ARG A 73 -26.88 3.90 -11.23
N LEU A 74 -26.87 2.68 -10.68
CA LEU A 74 -27.99 1.75 -10.82
C LEU A 74 -29.26 2.28 -10.15
N LYS A 75 -29.16 2.83 -8.94
CA LYS A 75 -30.30 3.46 -8.24
C LYS A 75 -30.92 4.61 -9.06
N LEU A 76 -30.07 5.48 -9.60
CA LEU A 76 -30.53 6.58 -10.47
C LEU A 76 -31.22 6.07 -11.74
N SER A 77 -30.68 5.01 -12.35
CA SER A 77 -31.32 4.39 -13.51
C SER A 77 -32.70 3.84 -13.18
N CYS A 78 -32.86 3.05 -12.10
CA CYS A 78 -34.15 2.50 -11.68
C CYS A 78 -35.22 3.57 -11.41
N ILE A 79 -34.84 4.74 -10.87
CA ILE A 79 -35.78 5.86 -10.64
C ILE A 79 -36.26 6.48 -11.96
N THR A 80 -35.42 6.53 -13.00
CA THR A 80 -35.81 7.08 -14.31
C THR A 80 -36.72 6.17 -15.14
N TRP A 81 -36.75 4.86 -14.90
CA TRP A 81 -37.63 3.92 -15.62
C TRP A 81 -38.99 3.71 -14.94
N ALA A 82 -39.12 4.03 -13.64
CA ALA A 82 -40.36 3.86 -12.87
C ALA A 82 -41.59 4.64 -13.41
N PRO A 83 -41.49 5.87 -13.94
CA PRO A 83 -42.67 6.59 -14.43
C PRO A 83 -43.20 6.09 -15.78
N ARG A 84 -42.40 5.31 -16.54
CA ARG A 84 -42.76 4.89 -17.90
C ARG A 84 -43.59 3.60 -17.96
N LEU A 85 -43.70 2.86 -16.86
CA LEU A 85 -44.44 1.60 -16.79
C LEU A 85 -45.81 1.70 -16.11
N MET A 86 -46.23 2.90 -15.67
CA MET A 86 -47.55 3.16 -15.07
C MET A 86 -48.60 3.68 -16.08
N HIS A 87 -48.27 3.70 -17.38
CA HIS A 87 -49.14 4.18 -18.46
C HIS A 87 -49.40 3.12 -19.55
N TYR A 88 -49.55 1.86 -19.17
CA TYR A 88 -50.15 0.82 -20.02
C TYR A 88 -51.17 0.01 -19.23
#